data_AF-A0A2K5IXP1-F1
#
_entry.id   AF-A0A2K5IXP1-F1
#
_cell.length_a   1.000
_cell.length_b   1.000
_cell.length_c   1.000
_cell.angle_alpha   90.00
_cell.angle_beta   90.00
_cell.angle_gamma   90.00
#
_symmetry.space_group_name_H-M   'P 1'
#
loop_
_entity.id
_entity.type
_entity.pdbx_description
1 polymer ?
#
loop_
_entity_poly.entity_id
_entity_poly.type
_entity_poly.pdbx_seq_one_letter_code
_entity_poly.pdbx_strand_id
1 'polypeptide(L)'
;VNDGCCVCFLKFFQEAINLLEPMTNDPVNYVRQGALIASALIMIQQTEITCPKVNQFRQLYSKVINDKHDDVMAKFGAILAQGILDAGGHNVTISLQSRTGHTHMPSVVGVLVFTQFWFWFPLSHFLSLAYTPTCVIGLNKDLKMPKVQYKSNCKPSTFAYPAPLEVPKEKEKEKVSTAVLSITAKAKKKEKEKEKKEEEKMEVDEAEKKEEKEKKKEPEPNFQLLDNPARVMPAQLKVLTMPETCRYQPFKPLSIGGIIILKDTSEDIEELVEPVAAHGPKIEEEEQEPEPPEPFEYIDD
;
A
#
# COMPACT_ATOMS: atom_id res chain seq x y z
N VAL A 1 13.02 -7.06 29.26
CA VAL A 1 13.89 -6.80 28.09
C VAL A 1 13.09 -6.66 26.78
N ASN A 2 11.81 -7.04 26.71
CA ASN A 2 11.03 -7.04 25.45
C ASN A 2 10.05 -5.88 25.23
N ASP A 3 9.91 -4.92 26.15
CA ASP A 3 8.93 -3.84 26.01
C ASP A 3 9.47 -2.55 25.35
N GLY A 4 10.79 -2.43 25.17
CA GLY A 4 11.41 -1.24 24.57
C GLY A 4 11.30 -1.15 23.05
N CYS A 5 10.93 -2.23 22.36
CA CYS A 5 11.27 -2.33 20.96
C CYS A 5 10.48 -1.39 20.04
N CYS A 6 9.18 -1.08 20.22
CA CYS A 6 8.48 -0.23 19.23
C CYS A 6 8.90 1.25 19.26
N VAL A 7 9.04 1.85 20.45
CA VAL A 7 9.48 3.25 20.58
C VAL A 7 10.95 3.35 20.20
N CYS A 8 11.78 2.37 20.56
CA CYS A 8 13.16 2.30 20.11
C CYS A 8 13.29 2.00 18.60
N PHE A 9 12.45 1.15 17.98
CA PHE A 9 12.46 0.85 16.54
C PHE A 9 12.02 2.07 15.73
N LEU A 10 10.93 2.75 16.14
CA LEU A 10 10.48 4.00 15.51
C LEU A 10 11.53 5.10 15.64
N LYS A 11 12.22 5.18 16.79
CA LYS A 11 13.33 6.12 16.99
C LYS A 11 14.55 5.76 16.13
N PHE A 12 14.87 4.47 16.00
CA PHE A 12 15.92 3.96 15.12
C PHE A 12 15.62 4.25 13.65
N PHE A 13 14.35 4.14 13.24
CA PHE A 13 13.91 4.51 11.90
C PHE A 13 14.02 6.01 11.64
N GLN A 14 13.65 6.85 12.60
CA GLN A 14 13.77 8.29 12.44
C GLN A 14 15.23 8.73 12.29
N GLU A 15 16.15 8.14 13.08
CA GLU A 15 17.59 8.39 12.97
C GLU A 15 18.16 7.88 11.64
N ALA A 16 17.77 6.68 11.20
CA ALA A 16 18.18 6.12 9.91
C ALA A 16 17.69 6.95 8.72
N ILE A 17 16.45 7.44 8.75
CA ILE A 17 15.91 8.30 7.69
C ILE A 17 16.66 9.64 7.64
N ASN A 18 16.98 10.24 8.79
CA ASN A 18 17.75 11.48 8.85
C ASN A 18 19.17 11.31 8.26
N LEU A 19 19.74 10.10 8.32
CA LEU A 19 21.03 9.79 7.69
C LEU A 19 20.92 9.63 6.15
N LEU A 20 19.79 9.16 5.65
CA LEU A 20 19.56 8.92 4.21
C LEU A 20 19.20 10.19 3.42
N GLU A 21 18.64 11.20 4.08
CA GLU A 21 18.30 12.50 3.47
C GLU A 21 19.49 13.19 2.78
N PRO A 22 20.66 13.37 3.42
CA PRO A 22 21.81 13.98 2.75
C PRO A 22 22.34 13.11 1.60
N MET A 23 22.29 11.79 1.74
CA MET A 23 22.75 10.86 0.69
C MET A 23 21.90 10.92 -0.59
N THR A 24 20.63 11.31 -0.46
CA THR A 24 19.74 11.49 -1.62
C THR A 24 20.09 12.74 -2.44
N ASN A 25 20.72 13.73 -1.81
CA ASN A 25 21.15 14.99 -2.43
C ASN A 25 22.61 14.97 -2.89
N ASP A 26 23.32 13.86 -2.68
CA ASP A 26 24.72 13.72 -3.09
C ASP A 26 24.84 13.76 -4.63
N PRO A 27 25.86 14.43 -5.20
CA PRO A 27 26.03 14.51 -6.65
C PRO A 27 26.36 13.15 -7.30
N VAL A 28 26.78 12.15 -6.51
CA VAL A 28 27.23 10.86 -7.03
C VAL A 28 26.06 9.89 -7.23
N ASN A 29 25.96 9.38 -8.44
CA ASN A 29 24.80 8.63 -8.95
C ASN A 29 24.51 7.34 -8.13
N TYR A 30 25.55 6.61 -7.75
CA TYR A 30 25.41 5.35 -7.01
C TYR A 30 25.01 5.56 -5.54
N VAL A 31 25.38 6.71 -4.96
CA VAL A 31 24.99 7.09 -3.60
C VAL A 31 23.50 7.38 -3.59
N ARG A 32 23.01 8.17 -4.56
CA ARG A 32 21.58 8.45 -4.72
C ARG A 32 20.77 7.18 -4.92
N GLN A 33 21.20 6.30 -5.82
CA GLN A 33 20.54 5.02 -6.07
C GLN A 33 20.42 4.17 -4.80
N GLY A 34 21.52 4.01 -4.04
CA GLY A 34 21.53 3.25 -2.80
C GLY A 34 20.65 3.87 -1.71
N ALA A 35 20.63 5.21 -1.62
CA ALA A 35 19.81 5.93 -0.65
C ALA A 35 18.30 5.71 -0.88
N LEU A 36 17.84 5.75 -2.15
CA LEU A 36 16.43 5.52 -2.50
C LEU A 36 15.96 4.09 -2.20
N ILE A 37 16.82 3.11 -2.45
CA ILE A 37 16.51 1.70 -2.15
C ILE A 37 16.48 1.48 -0.63
N ALA A 38 17.46 2.04 0.10
CA ALA A 38 17.52 1.93 1.56
C ALA A 38 16.31 2.59 2.23
N SER A 39 15.86 3.75 1.74
CA SER A 39 14.67 4.42 2.27
C SER A 39 13.42 3.56 2.08
N ALA A 40 13.24 2.90 0.92
CA ALA A 40 12.12 1.99 0.70
C ALA A 40 12.15 0.74 1.60
N LEU A 41 13.33 0.14 1.83
CA LEU A 41 13.48 -1.01 2.72
C LEU A 41 13.09 -0.69 4.17
N ILE A 42 13.41 0.52 4.64
CA ILE A 42 13.06 0.99 5.98
C ILE A 42 11.56 1.23 6.12
N MET A 43 10.94 1.87 5.12
CA MET A 43 9.54 2.29 5.17
C MET A 43 8.55 1.23 4.70
N ILE A 44 9.00 -0.01 4.47
CA ILE A 44 8.11 -1.08 4.02
C ILE A 44 6.96 -1.28 5.01
N GLN A 45 5.73 -1.29 4.47
CA GLN A 45 4.47 -1.37 5.21
C GLN A 45 4.18 -0.26 6.25
N GLN A 46 5.02 0.78 6.35
CA GLN A 46 4.70 1.95 7.19
C GLN A 46 3.63 2.80 6.53
N THR A 47 2.68 3.30 7.32
CA THR A 47 1.62 4.19 6.86
C THR A 47 1.97 5.65 7.11
N GLU A 48 1.33 6.56 6.39
CA GLU A 48 1.55 8.01 6.48
C GLU A 48 1.37 8.57 7.90
N ILE A 49 0.53 7.93 8.71
CA ILE A 49 0.27 8.33 10.10
C ILE A 49 1.44 7.97 11.01
N THR A 50 2.11 6.84 10.76
CA THR A 50 3.28 6.44 11.53
C THR A 50 4.50 7.27 11.17
N CYS A 51 4.69 7.58 9.89
CA CYS A 51 5.78 8.42 9.40
C CYS A 51 5.29 9.27 8.21
N PRO A 52 5.20 10.61 8.35
CA PRO A 52 4.74 11.47 7.24
C PRO A 52 5.74 11.53 6.07
N LYS A 53 7.00 11.12 6.31
CA LYS A 53 8.06 11.07 5.30
C LYS A 53 7.77 10.08 4.16
N VAL A 54 6.91 9.07 4.37
CA VAL A 54 6.53 8.09 3.34
C VAL A 54 5.97 8.79 2.09
N ASN A 55 5.13 9.81 2.26
CA ASN A 55 4.59 10.60 1.15
C ASN A 55 5.65 11.43 0.42
N GLN A 56 6.59 11.99 1.17
CA GLN A 56 7.69 12.77 0.60
C GLN A 56 8.57 11.89 -0.29
N PHE A 57 8.92 10.69 0.18
CA PHE A 57 9.70 9.74 -0.61
C PHE A 57 8.93 9.19 -1.82
N ARG A 58 7.62 8.91 -1.70
CA ARG A 58 6.79 8.53 -2.85
C ARG A 58 6.78 9.59 -3.95
N GLN A 59 6.62 10.85 -3.57
CA GLN A 59 6.71 11.98 -4.50
C GLN A 59 8.10 12.11 -5.11
N LEU A 60 9.15 11.90 -4.31
CA LEU A 60 10.54 11.93 -4.76
C LEU A 60 10.81 10.83 -5.80
N TYR A 61 10.39 9.58 -5.54
CA TYR A 61 10.57 8.49 -6.50
C TYR A 61 9.87 8.80 -7.83
N SER A 62 8.62 9.27 -7.79
CA SER A 62 7.88 9.66 -9.00
C SER A 62 8.52 10.84 -9.73
N LYS A 63 9.11 11.79 -8.99
CA LYS A 63 9.84 12.92 -9.58
C LYS A 63 11.07 12.43 -10.34
N VAL A 64 11.91 11.61 -9.72
CA VAL A 64 13.15 11.09 -10.34
C VAL A 64 12.85 10.23 -11.56
N ILE A 65 11.76 9.45 -11.54
CA ILE A 65 11.35 8.61 -12.67
C ILE A 65 10.88 9.46 -13.86
N ASN A 66 10.11 10.52 -13.61
CA ASN A 66 9.56 11.38 -14.66
C ASN A 66 10.58 12.40 -15.18
N ASP A 67 11.53 12.82 -14.36
CA ASP A 67 12.53 13.80 -14.76
C ASP A 67 13.50 13.19 -15.79
N LYS A 68 13.67 13.84 -16.94
CA LYS A 68 14.62 13.40 -17.95
C LYS A 68 16.06 13.71 -17.55
N HIS A 69 16.27 14.70 -16.69
CA HIS A 69 17.59 15.21 -16.30
C HIS A 69 18.27 14.38 -15.22
N ASP A 70 17.56 13.46 -14.57
CA ASP A 70 18.14 12.53 -13.62
C ASP A 70 18.85 11.34 -14.30
N ASP A 71 19.86 10.81 -13.61
CA ASP A 71 20.66 9.69 -14.08
C ASP A 71 19.84 8.41 -14.23
N VAL A 72 20.20 7.60 -15.23
CA VAL A 72 19.59 6.28 -15.48
C VAL A 72 19.69 5.37 -14.25
N MET A 73 20.79 5.46 -13.52
CA MET A 73 21.02 4.68 -12.30
C MET A 73 20.10 5.11 -11.14
N ALA A 74 19.89 6.42 -10.96
CA ALA A 74 18.97 6.94 -9.97
C ALA A 74 17.52 6.55 -10.31
N LYS A 75 17.15 6.56 -11.59
CA LYS A 75 15.85 6.08 -12.08
C LYS A 75 15.63 4.62 -11.78
N PHE A 76 16.63 3.76 -12.05
CA PHE A 76 16.55 2.35 -11.72
C PHE A 76 16.35 2.14 -10.21
N GLY A 77 17.08 2.88 -9.36
CA GLY A 77 16.89 2.88 -7.91
C GLY A 77 15.49 3.33 -7.48
N ALA A 78 14.95 4.38 -8.09
CA ALA A 78 13.62 4.91 -7.80
C ALA A 78 12.50 3.91 -8.18
N ILE A 79 12.62 3.21 -9.31
CA ILE A 79 11.66 2.18 -9.73
C ILE A 79 11.67 1.01 -8.75
N LEU A 80 12.86 0.52 -8.38
CA LEU A 80 12.99 -0.54 -7.38
C LEU A 80 12.43 -0.08 -6.03
N ALA A 81 12.72 1.14 -5.60
CA ALA A 81 12.21 1.69 -4.35
C ALA A 81 10.69 1.75 -4.30
N GLN A 82 10.02 2.16 -5.40
CA GLN A 82 8.55 2.09 -5.50
C GLN A 82 8.03 0.65 -5.42
N GLY A 83 8.63 -0.28 -6.18
CA GLY A 83 8.24 -1.69 -6.15
C GLY A 83 8.39 -2.34 -4.78
N ILE A 84 9.40 -1.96 -4.01
CA ILE A 84 9.62 -2.44 -2.63
C ILE A 84 8.58 -1.88 -1.67
N LEU A 85 8.26 -0.59 -1.80
CA LEU A 85 7.33 0.09 -0.89
C LEU A 85 5.90 -0.45 -1.05
N ASP A 86 5.52 -0.78 -2.29
CA ASP A 86 4.20 -1.30 -2.66
C ASP A 86 4.19 -2.84 -2.81
N ALA A 87 5.24 -3.53 -2.33
CA ALA A 87 5.40 -4.97 -2.48
C ALA A 87 4.20 -5.74 -1.92
N GLY A 88 3.66 -6.66 -2.74
CA GLY A 88 2.52 -7.50 -2.38
C GLY A 88 1.27 -6.72 -1.94
N GLY A 89 1.06 -5.51 -2.48
CA GLY A 89 -0.05 -4.65 -2.09
C GLY A 89 0.00 -4.22 -0.63
N HIS A 90 1.20 -4.03 -0.07
CA HIS A 90 1.44 -3.74 1.35
C HIS A 90 1.11 -4.88 2.33
N ASN A 91 1.02 -6.11 1.85
CA ASN A 91 0.85 -7.32 2.67
C ASN A 91 2.14 -8.05 2.97
N VAL A 92 3.25 -7.56 2.43
CA VAL A 92 4.56 -8.18 2.53
C VAL A 92 5.52 -7.26 3.27
N THR A 93 6.33 -7.83 4.15
CA THR A 93 7.39 -7.13 4.88
C THR A 93 8.73 -7.77 4.58
N ILE A 94 9.82 -7.06 4.86
CA ILE A 94 11.17 -7.60 4.85
C ILE A 94 11.64 -7.61 6.30
N SER A 95 11.94 -8.81 6.82
CA SER A 95 12.51 -8.98 8.16
C SER A 95 13.64 -10.00 8.13
N LEU A 96 14.79 -9.65 8.69
CA LEU A 96 15.93 -10.55 8.84
C LEU A 96 15.74 -11.53 10.01
N GLN A 97 14.82 -11.21 10.93
CA GLN A 97 14.49 -12.03 12.08
C GLN A 97 13.04 -12.51 11.96
N SER A 98 12.84 -13.77 12.29
CA SER A 98 11.53 -14.31 12.56
C SER A 98 10.97 -13.69 13.84
N ARG A 99 9.64 -13.73 13.97
CA ARG A 99 8.92 -13.22 15.15
C ARG A 99 9.25 -14.01 16.42
N THR A 100 9.82 -15.20 16.28
CA THR A 100 10.34 -16.03 17.37
C THR A 100 11.78 -15.69 17.78
N GLY A 101 12.42 -14.70 17.14
CA GLY A 101 13.80 -14.28 17.41
C GLY A 101 14.88 -15.03 16.66
N HIS A 102 14.53 -16.06 15.88
CA HIS A 102 15.49 -16.79 15.04
C HIS A 102 15.77 -16.03 13.74
N THR A 103 16.99 -16.10 13.20
CA THR A 103 17.34 -15.46 11.92
C THR A 103 16.63 -16.16 10.75
N HIS A 104 15.94 -15.39 9.91
CA HIS A 104 15.28 -15.92 8.71
C HIS A 104 16.29 -15.98 7.56
N MET A 105 16.95 -17.13 7.39
CA MET A 105 18.00 -17.33 6.39
C MET A 105 17.60 -16.92 4.97
N PRO A 106 16.40 -17.26 4.45
CA PRO A 106 16.02 -16.85 3.09
C PRO A 106 15.97 -15.33 2.91
N SER A 107 15.52 -14.59 3.93
CA SER A 107 15.49 -13.12 3.86
C SER A 107 16.87 -12.51 3.93
N VAL A 108 17.76 -13.04 4.77
CA VAL A 108 19.15 -12.58 4.84
C VAL A 108 19.87 -12.81 3.52
N VAL A 109 19.73 -14.01 2.94
CA VAL A 109 20.32 -14.36 1.64
C VAL A 109 19.71 -13.50 0.53
N GLY A 110 18.39 -13.32 0.50
CA GLY A 110 17.70 -12.52 -0.50
C GLY A 110 18.17 -11.07 -0.52
N VAL A 111 18.31 -10.43 0.65
CA VAL A 111 18.84 -9.06 0.75
C VAL A 111 20.32 -8.99 0.39
N LEU A 112 21.12 -9.98 0.81
CA LEU A 112 22.55 -10.03 0.50
C LEU A 112 22.84 -10.18 -1.00
N VAL A 113 22.09 -11.06 -1.69
CA VAL A 113 22.23 -11.24 -3.14
C VAL A 113 21.66 -10.03 -3.88
N PHE A 114 20.58 -9.43 -3.37
CA PHE A 114 20.01 -8.20 -3.91
C PHE A 114 21.03 -7.06 -3.95
N THR A 115 21.82 -6.81 -2.89
CA THR A 115 22.82 -5.72 -2.90
C THR A 115 23.90 -5.87 -3.97
N GLN A 116 24.10 -7.08 -4.52
CA GLN A 116 25.04 -7.38 -5.60
C GLN A 116 24.47 -7.11 -7.00
N PHE A 117 23.31 -6.44 -7.13
CA PHE A 117 22.72 -6.08 -8.43
C PHE A 117 23.65 -5.25 -9.32
N TRP A 118 24.67 -4.61 -8.73
CA TRP A 118 25.69 -3.83 -9.44
C TRP A 118 26.50 -4.65 -10.45
N PHE A 119 26.81 -5.90 -10.11
CA PHE A 119 27.55 -6.78 -11.01
C PHE A 119 26.66 -7.40 -12.07
N TRP A 120 25.40 -7.68 -11.71
CA TRP A 120 24.43 -8.33 -12.60
C TRP A 120 23.00 -7.94 -12.25
N PHE A 121 22.36 -7.15 -13.12
CA PHE A 121 21.01 -6.59 -12.88
C PHE A 121 19.93 -7.64 -12.56
N PRO A 122 19.88 -8.83 -13.21
CA PRO A 122 18.92 -9.88 -12.86
C PRO A 122 18.97 -10.36 -11.41
N LEU A 123 20.05 -10.10 -10.67
CA LEU A 123 20.13 -10.45 -9.24
C LEU A 123 19.12 -9.66 -8.38
N SER A 124 18.59 -8.56 -8.90
CA SER A 124 17.50 -7.80 -8.25
C SER A 124 16.25 -8.63 -7.97
N HIS A 125 15.99 -9.69 -8.75
CA HIS A 125 14.84 -10.57 -8.56
C HIS A 125 14.91 -11.45 -7.30
N PHE A 126 16.11 -11.64 -6.71
CA PHE A 126 16.28 -12.40 -5.47
C PHE A 126 15.65 -11.72 -4.24
N LEU A 127 15.18 -10.47 -4.38
CA LEU A 127 14.40 -9.81 -3.35
C LEU A 127 13.08 -10.52 -3.04
N SER A 128 12.56 -11.31 -3.99
CA SER A 128 11.38 -12.16 -3.80
C SER A 128 11.50 -13.13 -2.62
N LEU A 129 12.71 -13.58 -2.27
CA LEU A 129 12.96 -14.47 -1.13
C LEU A 129 12.93 -13.72 0.22
N ALA A 130 13.15 -12.40 0.19
CA ALA A 130 13.12 -11.57 1.38
C ALA A 130 11.72 -11.15 1.80
N TYR A 131 10.76 -11.27 0.88
CA TYR A 131 9.37 -10.95 1.08
C TYR A 131 8.66 -12.00 1.94
N THR A 132 8.27 -11.58 3.14
CA THR A 132 7.50 -12.39 4.09
C THR A 132 6.11 -11.78 4.26
N PRO A 133 5.02 -12.53 4.00
CA PRO A 133 3.66 -12.01 4.16
C PRO A 133 3.31 -11.79 5.64
N THR A 134 2.63 -10.69 5.93
CA THR A 134 2.17 -10.34 7.28
C THR A 134 0.65 -10.43 7.38
N CYS A 135 0.17 -11.64 7.62
CA CYS A 135 -1.24 -11.91 7.90
C CYS A 135 -1.39 -12.67 9.23
N VAL A 136 -2.59 -12.61 9.77
CA VAL A 136 -3.09 -13.55 10.77
C VAL A 136 -4.13 -14.43 10.09
N ILE A 137 -3.86 -15.73 10.13
CA ILE A 137 -4.73 -16.76 9.58
C ILE A 137 -5.10 -17.67 10.73
N GLY A 138 -6.38 -17.65 11.10
CA GLY A 138 -6.95 -18.61 12.03
C GLY A 138 -7.24 -19.91 11.30
N LEU A 139 -6.80 -21.05 11.83
CA LEU A 139 -7.14 -22.37 11.34
C LEU A 139 -7.73 -23.20 12.47
N ASN A 140 -8.73 -24.03 12.14
CA ASN A 140 -9.27 -25.00 13.09
C ASN A 140 -8.39 -26.27 13.14
N LYS A 141 -8.74 -27.23 14.00
CA LYS A 141 -8.07 -28.55 14.14
C LYS A 141 -7.93 -29.29 12.81
N ASP A 142 -8.91 -29.14 11.92
CA ASP A 142 -8.94 -29.78 10.60
C ASP A 142 -8.20 -28.98 9.51
N LEU A 143 -7.42 -27.95 9.89
CA LEU A 143 -6.71 -27.05 8.97
C LEU A 143 -7.62 -26.26 8.01
N LYS A 144 -8.91 -26.14 8.34
CA LYS A 144 -9.87 -25.31 7.61
C LYS A 144 -9.91 -23.89 8.20
N MET A 145 -10.33 -22.92 7.40
CA MET A 145 -10.43 -21.52 7.80
C MET A 145 -11.82 -21.22 8.39
N PRO A 146 -11.95 -20.99 9.70
CA PRO A 146 -13.21 -20.53 10.28
C PRO A 146 -13.45 -19.04 10.02
N LYS A 147 -14.72 -18.64 9.95
CA LYS A 147 -15.13 -17.22 9.99
C LYS A 147 -14.96 -16.70 11.41
N VAL A 148 -13.85 -16.00 11.65
CA VAL A 148 -13.50 -15.43 12.95
C VAL A 148 -13.15 -13.95 12.78
N GLN A 149 -13.55 -13.15 13.78
CA GLN A 149 -13.31 -11.72 13.81
C GLN A 149 -12.31 -11.37 14.92
N TYR A 150 -11.28 -10.61 14.55
CA TYR A 150 -10.29 -10.07 15.47
C TYR A 150 -10.59 -8.60 15.75
N LYS A 151 -10.54 -8.17 17.02
CA LYS A 151 -10.71 -6.78 17.39
C LYS A 151 -9.35 -6.09 17.47
N SER A 152 -9.11 -5.12 16.59
CA SER A 152 -7.96 -4.22 16.65
C SER A 152 -8.33 -2.99 17.47
N ASN A 153 -7.68 -2.76 18.62
CA ASN A 153 -7.92 -1.58 19.47
C ASN A 153 -7.14 -0.35 18.98
N CYS A 154 -7.30 -0.02 17.69
CA CYS A 154 -6.71 1.15 17.05
C CYS A 154 -7.65 1.68 15.96
N LYS A 155 -7.47 2.97 15.64
CA LYS A 155 -8.20 3.62 14.55
C LYS A 155 -7.87 2.95 13.22
N PRO A 156 -8.86 2.61 12.38
CA PRO A 156 -8.66 2.02 11.06
C PRO A 156 -7.67 2.80 10.19
N SER A 157 -7.72 4.14 10.20
CA SER A 157 -6.81 5.01 9.46
C SER A 157 -5.34 4.66 9.67
N THR A 158 -4.95 4.30 10.90
CA THR A 158 -3.55 4.04 11.25
C THR A 158 -2.96 2.88 10.46
N PHE A 159 -3.76 1.87 10.13
CA PHE A 159 -3.32 0.65 9.44
C PHE A 159 -4.00 0.43 8.09
N ALA A 160 -4.81 1.40 7.64
CA ALA A 160 -5.46 1.34 6.34
C ALA A 160 -4.44 1.19 5.22
N TYR A 161 -4.86 0.52 4.15
CA TYR A 161 -4.09 0.54 2.92
C TYR A 161 -3.98 1.97 2.42
N PRO A 162 -2.81 2.35 1.87
CA PRO A 162 -2.72 3.62 1.18
C PRO A 162 -3.71 3.62 0.01
N ALA A 163 -4.32 4.77 -0.23
CA ALA A 163 -5.24 4.92 -1.34
C ALA A 163 -4.54 4.57 -2.66
N PRO A 164 -5.14 3.72 -3.52
CA PRO A 164 -4.60 3.46 -4.84
C PRO A 164 -4.36 4.77 -5.60
N LEU A 165 -3.24 4.83 -6.33
CA LEU A 165 -2.98 5.96 -7.22
C LEU A 165 -4.00 5.94 -8.35
N GLU A 166 -4.96 6.87 -8.32
CA GLU A 166 -5.92 7.07 -9.42
C GLU A 166 -5.16 7.37 -10.72
N VAL A 167 -5.48 6.61 -11.76
CA VAL A 167 -4.82 6.69 -13.07
C VAL A 167 -5.00 8.11 -13.63
N PRO A 168 -3.96 8.76 -14.18
CA PRO A 168 -4.01 10.15 -14.66
C PRO A 168 -5.18 10.47 -15.61
N LYS A 169 -5.66 9.46 -16.36
CA LYS A 169 -6.78 9.59 -17.30
C LYS A 169 -8.11 10.02 -16.66
N GLU A 170 -8.36 9.71 -15.40
CA GLU A 170 -9.59 10.15 -14.72
C GLU A 170 -9.45 11.58 -14.18
N LYS A 171 -8.30 11.92 -13.61
CA LYS A 171 -8.01 13.27 -13.09
C LYS A 171 -7.93 14.32 -14.19
N GLU A 172 -7.42 13.98 -15.37
CA GLU A 172 -7.39 14.91 -16.50
C GLU A 172 -8.81 15.23 -17.01
N LYS A 173 -9.71 14.24 -17.06
CA LYS A 173 -11.11 14.48 -17.46
C LYS A 173 -11.84 15.41 -16.48
N GLU A 174 -11.59 15.28 -15.18
CA GLU A 174 -12.19 16.14 -14.16
C GLU A 174 -11.60 17.57 -14.14
N LYS A 175 -10.29 17.71 -14.36
CA LYS A 175 -9.63 19.02 -14.47
C LYS A 175 -10.01 19.76 -15.75
N VAL A 176 -10.22 19.05 -16.85
CA VAL A 176 -10.66 19.65 -18.12
C VAL A 176 -12.10 20.12 -18.04
N SER A 177 -13.01 19.36 -17.42
CA SER A 177 -14.41 19.79 -17.27
C SER A 177 -14.55 21.02 -16.36
N THR A 178 -13.81 21.07 -15.25
CA THR A 178 -13.78 22.23 -14.33
C THR A 178 -13.13 23.47 -14.97
N ALA A 179 -12.08 23.29 -15.78
CA ALA A 179 -11.47 24.39 -16.55
C ALA A 179 -12.42 24.94 -17.62
N VAL A 180 -13.11 24.09 -18.39
CA VAL A 180 -14.07 24.53 -19.41
C VAL A 180 -15.24 25.27 -18.78
N LEU A 181 -15.75 24.82 -17.63
CA LEU A 181 -16.83 25.47 -16.89
C LEU A 181 -16.42 26.82 -16.29
N SER A 182 -15.20 26.95 -15.78
CA SER A 182 -14.68 28.22 -15.26
C SER A 182 -14.38 29.23 -16.37
N ILE A 183 -13.87 28.79 -17.53
CA ILE A 183 -13.63 29.65 -18.70
C ILE A 183 -14.96 30.08 -19.34
N THR A 184 -15.95 29.18 -19.49
CA THR A 184 -17.28 29.54 -20.02
C THR A 184 -18.08 30.43 -19.06
N ALA A 185 -17.97 30.23 -17.75
CA ALA A 185 -18.58 31.13 -16.77
C ALA A 185 -17.90 32.52 -16.77
N LYS A 186 -16.57 32.57 -16.90
CA LYS A 186 -15.81 33.83 -16.98
C LYS A 186 -16.04 34.56 -18.31
N ALA A 187 -16.24 33.83 -19.41
CA ALA A 187 -16.63 34.38 -20.71
C ALA A 187 -18.05 34.97 -20.67
N LYS A 188 -19.04 34.22 -20.14
CA LYS A 188 -20.41 34.72 -19.97
C LYS A 188 -20.50 35.91 -19.00
N LYS A 189 -19.67 35.95 -17.95
CA LYS A 189 -19.56 37.12 -17.07
C LYS A 189 -18.93 38.32 -17.78
N LYS A 190 -17.90 38.12 -18.61
CA LYS A 190 -17.30 39.19 -19.43
C LYS A 190 -18.24 39.73 -20.51
N GLU A 191 -19.09 38.89 -21.10
CA GLU A 191 -20.13 39.33 -22.03
C GLU A 191 -21.22 40.14 -21.30
N LYS A 192 -21.67 39.69 -20.13
CA LYS A 192 -22.58 40.46 -19.28
C LYS A 192 -21.97 41.75 -18.73
N GLU A 193 -20.66 41.81 -18.49
CA GLU A 193 -19.95 43.05 -18.14
C GLU A 193 -19.77 44.00 -19.33
N LYS A 194 -19.73 43.49 -20.56
CA LYS A 194 -19.73 44.32 -21.77
C LYS A 194 -21.11 44.92 -22.03
N GLU A 195 -22.19 44.18 -21.78
CA GLU A 195 -23.57 44.69 -21.84
C GLU A 195 -23.87 45.68 -20.69
N LYS A 196 -23.28 45.49 -19.50
CA LYS A 196 -23.44 46.43 -18.37
C LYS A 196 -22.49 47.63 -18.40
N LYS A 197 -21.58 47.74 -19.36
CA LYS A 197 -20.66 48.89 -19.48
C LYS A 197 -21.27 50.11 -20.17
N GLU A 198 -22.53 50.05 -20.62
CA GLU A 198 -23.30 51.23 -21.05
C GLU A 198 -24.07 51.92 -19.91
N GLU A 199 -24.18 51.32 -18.70
CA GLU A 199 -24.82 51.96 -17.53
C GLU A 199 -24.02 51.71 -16.23
N GLU A 200 -23.27 52.74 -15.81
CA GLU A 200 -22.71 53.07 -14.48
C GLU A 200 -21.92 52.05 -13.59
N LYS A 201 -20.63 52.40 -13.39
CA LYS A 201 -19.70 52.31 -12.22
C LYS A 201 -19.77 51.20 -11.12
N MET A 202 -18.60 50.54 -11.00
CA MET A 202 -17.91 49.97 -9.81
C MET A 202 -18.53 48.79 -9.04
N GLU A 203 -17.92 47.60 -9.16
CA GLU A 203 -17.33 46.85 -8.03
C GLU A 203 -16.42 45.72 -8.58
N VAL A 204 -15.17 45.66 -8.12
CA VAL A 204 -14.23 44.57 -8.42
C VAL A 204 -14.24 43.63 -7.22
N ASP A 205 -14.69 42.40 -7.43
CA ASP A 205 -14.64 41.35 -6.43
C ASP A 205 -13.84 40.16 -6.98
N GLU A 206 -12.59 40.05 -6.51
CA GLU A 206 -11.69 38.94 -6.80
C GLU A 206 -12.09 37.72 -5.97
N ALA A 207 -12.92 36.85 -6.54
CA ALA A 207 -13.18 35.53 -6.00
C ALA A 207 -12.05 34.57 -6.40
N GLU A 208 -10.92 34.58 -5.68
CA GLU A 208 -10.02 33.43 -5.61
C GLU A 208 -10.70 32.30 -4.82
N LYS A 209 -11.31 31.34 -5.53
CA LYS A 209 -11.66 30.05 -4.94
C LYS A 209 -10.40 29.19 -4.86
N LYS A 210 -9.67 29.28 -3.74
CA LYS A 210 -8.80 28.19 -3.28
C LYS A 210 -9.70 27.06 -2.77
N GLU A 211 -9.75 25.96 -3.51
CA GLU A 211 -10.29 24.69 -3.01
C GLU A 211 -9.29 24.08 -2.00
N GLU A 212 -9.34 24.52 -0.75
CA GLU A 212 -8.89 23.69 0.36
C GLU A 212 -9.97 22.64 0.63
N LYS A 213 -9.85 21.49 -0.06
CA LYS A 213 -10.48 20.25 0.38
C LYS A 213 -9.73 19.74 1.63
N GLU A 214 -9.92 20.39 2.77
CA GLU A 214 -9.75 19.71 4.05
C GLU A 214 -10.89 18.69 4.17
N LYS A 215 -10.60 17.44 3.77
CA LYS A 215 -11.42 16.29 4.17
C LYS A 215 -11.39 16.24 5.69
N LYS A 216 -12.45 16.75 6.33
CA LYS A 216 -12.81 16.40 7.71
C LYS A 216 -12.84 14.88 7.79
N LYS A 217 -11.82 14.29 8.42
CA LYS A 217 -11.85 12.89 8.82
C LYS A 217 -12.95 12.76 9.86
N GLU A 218 -14.03 12.06 9.51
CA GLU A 218 -15.05 11.66 10.49
C GLU A 218 -14.35 10.95 11.66
N PRO A 219 -14.85 11.09 12.90
CA PRO A 219 -14.25 10.44 14.06
C PRO A 219 -14.34 8.93 13.88
N GLU A 220 -13.25 8.35 13.39
CA GLU A 220 -13.20 6.93 13.11
C GLU A 220 -13.40 6.13 14.40
N PRO A 221 -14.07 4.96 14.30
CA PRO A 221 -14.23 4.08 15.44
C PRO A 221 -12.85 3.71 16.01
N ASN A 222 -12.72 3.78 17.33
CA ASN A 222 -11.46 3.46 18.02
C ASN A 222 -11.10 1.96 17.96
N PHE A 223 -12.01 1.13 17.42
CA PHE A 223 -11.80 -0.30 17.22
C PHE A 223 -12.23 -0.70 15.81
N GLN A 224 -11.54 -1.70 15.25
CA GLN A 224 -11.88 -2.33 13.99
C GLN A 224 -12.04 -3.83 14.20
N LEU A 225 -13.10 -4.42 13.65
CA LEU A 225 -13.23 -5.86 13.52
C LEU A 225 -12.61 -6.29 12.20
N LEU A 226 -11.72 -7.28 12.25
CA LEU A 226 -10.98 -7.81 11.11
C LEU A 226 -11.38 -9.26 10.88
N ASP A 227 -11.82 -9.58 9.68
CA ASP A 227 -12.18 -10.95 9.32
C ASP A 227 -10.95 -11.80 8.98
N ASN A 228 -11.05 -13.11 9.17
CA ASN A 228 -10.02 -14.08 8.78
C ASN A 228 -10.10 -14.43 7.29
N PRO A 229 -9.01 -14.36 6.51
CA PRO A 229 -7.64 -13.93 6.87
C PRO A 229 -7.48 -12.40 6.92
N ALA A 230 -6.78 -11.91 7.96
CA ALA A 230 -6.56 -10.48 8.17
C ALA A 230 -5.10 -10.09 7.91
N ARG A 231 -4.86 -8.99 7.18
CA ARG A 231 -3.56 -8.32 7.18
C ARG A 231 -3.35 -7.68 8.56
N VAL A 232 -2.19 -7.94 9.18
CA VAL A 232 -1.81 -7.27 10.42
C VAL A 232 -0.34 -6.89 10.45
N MET A 233 -0.07 -5.67 10.90
CA MET A 233 1.28 -5.15 11.09
C MET A 233 1.91 -5.67 12.38
N PRO A 234 3.24 -5.82 12.46
CA PRO A 234 3.91 -6.19 13.72
C PRO A 234 3.59 -5.23 14.89
N ALA A 235 3.43 -3.94 14.60
CA ALA A 235 2.98 -2.95 15.59
C ALA A 235 1.51 -3.15 16.00
N GLN A 236 0.66 -3.59 15.06
CA GLN A 236 -0.78 -3.83 15.27
C GLN A 236 -1.04 -5.11 16.08
N LEU A 237 -0.14 -6.11 16.02
CA LEU A 237 -0.26 -7.35 16.82
C LEU A 237 -0.31 -7.09 18.34
N LYS A 238 0.23 -5.96 18.82
CA LYS A 238 0.20 -5.58 20.25
C LYS A 238 -1.16 -5.08 20.72
N VAL A 239 -1.96 -4.55 19.80
CA VAL A 239 -3.29 -3.97 20.08
C VAL A 239 -4.43 -4.88 19.64
N LEU A 240 -4.09 -6.04 19.05
CA LEU A 240 -5.02 -7.04 18.58
C LEU A 240 -5.49 -7.92 19.74
N THR A 241 -6.81 -8.01 19.91
CA THR A 241 -7.46 -8.84 20.93
C THR A 241 -8.58 -9.62 20.27
N MET A 242 -8.81 -10.86 20.70
CA MET A 242 -10.03 -11.57 20.32
C MET A 242 -11.20 -11.12 21.20
N PRO A 243 -12.40 -10.92 20.64
CA PRO A 243 -13.58 -10.63 21.43
C PRO A 243 -13.94 -11.83 22.30
N GLU A 244 -14.31 -11.59 23.57
CA GLU A 244 -14.67 -12.65 24.53
C GLU A 244 -15.95 -13.41 24.13
N THR A 245 -16.76 -12.83 23.25
CA THR A 245 -17.96 -13.44 22.67
C THR A 245 -17.65 -14.42 21.54
N CYS A 246 -16.39 -14.62 21.16
CA CYS A 246 -16.03 -15.46 20.03
C CYS A 246 -16.02 -16.95 20.40
N ARG A 247 -16.65 -17.78 19.55
CA ARG A 247 -16.67 -19.25 19.64
C ARG A 247 -15.27 -19.89 19.64
N TYR A 248 -14.33 -19.23 18.97
CA TYR A 248 -12.98 -19.73 18.78
C TYR A 248 -12.00 -19.11 19.78
N GLN A 249 -11.26 -19.94 20.50
CA GLN A 249 -10.20 -19.51 21.41
C GLN A 249 -8.82 -19.85 20.85
N PRO A 250 -7.87 -18.90 20.80
CA PRO A 250 -6.55 -19.15 20.24
C PRO A 250 -5.68 -19.96 21.20
N PHE A 251 -5.01 -20.99 20.69
CA PHE A 251 -4.09 -21.80 21.50
C PHE A 251 -2.78 -21.08 21.84
N LYS A 252 -2.41 -20.10 21.02
CA LYS A 252 -1.21 -19.26 21.20
C LYS A 252 -1.62 -17.78 21.28
N PRO A 253 -0.85 -16.94 22.00
CA PRO A 253 -1.11 -15.52 22.02
C PRO A 253 -1.00 -14.92 20.61
N LEU A 254 -1.92 -14.01 20.30
CA LEU A 254 -2.01 -13.33 18.99
C LEU A 254 -0.77 -12.48 18.67
N SER A 255 0.08 -12.19 19.66
CA SER A 255 1.28 -11.36 19.53
C SER A 255 2.31 -11.89 18.53
N ILE A 256 2.32 -13.20 18.26
CA ILE A 256 3.21 -13.83 17.27
C ILE A 256 2.66 -13.66 15.85
N GLY A 257 1.34 -13.53 15.69
CA GLY A 257 0.64 -13.53 14.40
C GLY A 257 0.97 -14.74 13.50
N GLY A 258 0.66 -14.65 12.20
CA GLY A 258 0.87 -15.76 11.28
C GLY A 258 -0.26 -16.79 11.35
N ILE A 259 0.07 -18.07 11.20
CA ILE A 259 -0.90 -19.15 11.31
C ILE A 259 -1.14 -19.46 12.80
N ILE A 260 -2.40 -19.34 13.22
CA ILE A 260 -2.83 -19.55 14.60
C ILE A 260 -3.88 -20.66 14.62
N ILE A 261 -3.61 -21.68 15.43
CA ILE A 261 -4.59 -22.74 15.66
C ILE A 261 -5.61 -22.23 16.67
N LEU A 262 -6.86 -22.23 16.23
CA LEU A 262 -8.03 -21.89 17.02
C LEU A 262 -8.66 -23.18 17.52
N LYS A 263 -8.97 -23.21 18.82
CA LYS A 263 -9.75 -24.27 19.43
C LYS A 263 -11.20 -23.83 19.43
N ASP A 264 -12.04 -24.65 18.84
CA ASP A 264 -13.48 -24.50 18.95
C ASP A 264 -13.97 -24.87 20.37
N THR A 265 -14.84 -24.05 20.93
CA THR A 265 -15.44 -24.26 22.25
C THR A 265 -16.95 -24.53 22.20
N SER A 266 -17.61 -24.40 21.05
CA SER A 266 -19.02 -24.79 20.89
C SER A 266 -19.18 -26.03 20.00
N GLU A 267 -20.25 -26.79 20.22
CA GLU A 267 -20.55 -28.05 19.50
C GLU A 267 -21.39 -27.84 18.23
N ASP A 268 -21.66 -26.59 17.85
CA ASP A 268 -22.53 -26.26 16.71
C ASP A 268 -21.84 -26.56 15.36
N ILE A 269 -22.56 -26.49 14.24
CA ILE A 269 -21.94 -26.64 12.91
C ILE A 269 -21.03 -25.45 12.63
N GLU A 270 -19.81 -25.71 12.13
CA GLU A 270 -18.81 -24.67 11.86
C GLU A 270 -19.13 -23.89 10.59
N GLU A 271 -19.18 -22.56 10.69
CA GLU A 271 -19.24 -21.70 9.51
C GLU A 271 -17.81 -21.44 9.00
N LEU A 272 -17.46 -22.15 7.93
CA LEU A 272 -16.15 -22.07 7.30
C LEU A 272 -16.15 -20.97 6.23
N VAL A 273 -15.01 -20.30 6.08
CA VAL A 273 -14.72 -19.51 4.89
C VAL A 273 -14.53 -20.52 3.75
N GLU A 274 -15.24 -20.33 2.64
CA GLU A 274 -15.06 -21.18 1.47
C GLU A 274 -13.59 -21.08 1.01
N PRO A 275 -12.89 -22.22 0.89
CA PRO A 275 -11.51 -22.20 0.43
C PRO A 275 -11.50 -21.73 -1.03
N VAL A 276 -11.09 -20.49 -1.23
CA VAL A 276 -10.68 -20.03 -2.57
C VAL A 276 -9.41 -20.82 -2.88
N ALA A 277 -9.46 -21.69 -3.89
CA ALA A 277 -8.28 -22.39 -4.37
C ALA A 277 -7.18 -21.35 -4.67
N ALA A 278 -5.91 -21.71 -4.49
CA ALA A 278 -4.75 -20.82 -4.64
C ALA A 278 -4.49 -20.36 -6.11
N HIS A 279 -5.56 -20.16 -6.88
CA HIS A 279 -5.62 -19.68 -8.26
C HIS A 279 -6.75 -18.64 -8.47
N GLY A 280 -7.35 -18.11 -7.41
CA GLY A 280 -8.56 -17.30 -7.53
C GLY A 280 -9.77 -18.18 -7.85
N PRO A 281 -10.95 -17.60 -8.17
CA PRO A 281 -11.98 -18.36 -8.88
C PRO A 281 -11.30 -19.01 -10.09
N LYS A 282 -11.59 -20.29 -10.34
CA LYS A 282 -11.06 -21.02 -11.50
C LYS A 282 -11.14 -20.12 -12.74
N ILE A 283 -9.98 -19.76 -13.30
CA ILE A 283 -9.88 -19.05 -14.58
C ILE A 283 -10.61 -19.83 -15.70
N GLU A 284 -10.89 -21.12 -15.49
CA GLU A 284 -11.75 -21.93 -16.35
C GLU A 284 -13.18 -21.39 -16.53
N GLU A 285 -13.68 -20.52 -15.65
CA GLU A 285 -15.05 -19.97 -15.75
C GLU A 285 -15.13 -18.57 -16.37
N GLU A 286 -14.01 -17.83 -16.44
CA GLU A 286 -13.96 -16.47 -17.01
C GLU A 286 -13.16 -16.37 -18.32
N GLU A 287 -12.37 -17.39 -18.66
CA GLU A 287 -11.58 -17.46 -19.90
C GLU A 287 -12.02 -18.65 -20.76
N GLN A 288 -13.33 -18.74 -21.05
CA GLN A 288 -13.77 -19.50 -22.21
C GLN A 288 -13.33 -18.70 -23.45
N GLU A 289 -12.15 -19.04 -24.00
CA GLU A 289 -11.70 -18.50 -25.29
C GLU A 289 -12.89 -18.54 -26.26
N PRO A 290 -13.21 -17.44 -26.98
CA PRO A 290 -14.31 -17.46 -27.93
C PRO A 290 -14.06 -18.60 -28.92
N GLU A 291 -15.09 -19.42 -29.14
CA GLU A 291 -14.97 -20.57 -30.04
C GLU A 291 -14.43 -20.09 -31.40
N PRO A 292 -13.44 -20.82 -31.97
CA PRO A 292 -12.88 -20.44 -33.26
C PRO A 292 -14.01 -20.31 -34.29
N PRO A 293 -13.98 -19.29 -35.17
CA PRO A 293 -15.05 -19.09 -36.14
C PRO A 293 -15.24 -20.36 -36.96
N GLU A 294 -16.51 -20.73 -37.17
CA GLU A 294 -16.85 -21.90 -37.98
C GLU A 294 -16.16 -21.82 -39.35
N PRO A 295 -15.61 -22.93 -39.86
CA PRO A 295 -14.96 -22.95 -41.16
C PRO A 295 -15.97 -22.47 -42.21
N PHE A 296 -15.55 -21.50 -43.01
CA PHE A 296 -16.46 -20.84 -43.93
C PHE A 296 -17.05 -21.87 -44.90
N GLU A 297 -18.37 -21.89 -44.98
CA GLU A 297 -19.07 -22.62 -46.02
C GLU A 297 -18.99 -21.79 -47.30
N TYR A 298 -18.33 -22.34 -48.33
CA TYR A 298 -18.49 -21.81 -49.68
C TYR A 298 -19.96 -22.02 -50.07
N ILE A 299 -20.66 -20.95 -50.41
CA ILE A 299 -21.90 -21.08 -51.17
C ILE A 299 -21.46 -21.61 -52.53
N ASP A 300 -21.89 -22.83 -52.89
CA ASP A 300 -21.70 -23.35 -54.24
C ASP A 300 -22.53 -22.48 -55.22
N ASP A 301 -21.80 -21.63 -55.97
CA ASP A 301 -22.17 -20.69 -57.05
C ASP A 301 -23.26 -19.62 -56.80
#